data_AF-A0A0R3Q6J6-F1
#
_entry.id   AF-A0A0R3Q6J6-F1
#
_cell.length_a   1.000
_cell.length_b   1.000
_cell.length_c   1.000
_cell.angle_alpha   90.00
_cell.angle_beta   90.00
_cell.angle_gamma   90.00
#
_symmetry.space_group_name_H-M   'P 1'
#
loop_
_entity.id
_entity.type
_entity.pdbx_description
1 polymer ?
#
loop_
_entity_poly.entity_id
_entity_poly.type
_entity_poly.pdbx_seq_one_letter_code
_entity_poly.pdbx_strand_id
1 'polypeptide(L)'
;MESLIPVINKLQEVFSAVGTREAEIQLPQIVVVGSQSAGKSSVLEGIVGRDFLPRGAGIVTRRPLILQLVNVLTDDKEARITDNGMVIHATDWAFFGHLKEKIFTDFDEVRQEIELETERITGKNKGISGMPINLKICSPNVVNLTLIDLP
;
A
#
# COMPACT_ATOMS: atom_id res chain seq x y z
N MET A 1 -10.61 5.01 -10.80
CA MET A 1 -9.16 4.90 -11.06
C MET A 1 -8.86 4.34 -12.46
N GLU A 2 -9.74 3.49 -13.00
CA GLU A 2 -9.63 2.88 -14.33
C GLU A 2 -9.38 3.86 -15.49
N SER A 3 -9.89 5.10 -15.44
CA SER A 3 -9.62 6.12 -16.46
C SER A 3 -8.30 6.88 -16.26
N LEU A 4 -7.74 6.86 -15.04
CA LEU A 4 -6.52 7.57 -14.69
C LEU A 4 -5.27 6.73 -14.98
N ILE A 5 -5.35 5.41 -14.79
CA ILE A 5 -4.25 4.48 -15.06
C ILE A 5 -3.74 4.61 -16.51
N PRO A 6 -4.59 4.56 -17.56
CA PRO A 6 -4.13 4.69 -18.94
C PRO A 6 -3.51 6.06 -19.24
N VAL A 7 -3.97 7.12 -18.57
CA VAL A 7 -3.43 8.48 -18.77
C VAL A 7 -2.06 8.63 -18.12
N ILE A 8 -1.90 8.14 -16.89
CA ILE A 8 -0.60 8.13 -16.20
C ILE A 8 0.39 7.25 -16.95
N ASN A 9 -0.02 6.06 -17.39
CA ASN A 9 0.86 5.15 -18.13
C ASN A 9 1.30 5.79 -19.46
N LYS A 10 0.39 6.44 -20.20
CA LYS A 10 0.76 7.20 -21.42
C LYS A 10 1.73 8.33 -21.14
N LEU A 11 1.52 9.07 -20.05
CA LEU A 11 2.45 10.14 -19.66
C LEU A 11 3.83 9.55 -19.35
N GLN A 12 3.91 8.46 -18.58
CA GLN A 12 5.15 7.76 -18.26
C GLN A 12 5.86 7.24 -19.53
N GLU A 13 5.12 6.70 -20.50
CA GLU A 13 5.67 6.29 -21.81
C GLU A 13 6.28 7.48 -22.56
N VAL A 14 5.58 8.62 -22.59
CA VAL A 14 6.09 9.85 -23.21
C VAL A 14 7.37 10.33 -22.52
N PHE A 15 7.42 10.37 -21.19
CA PHE A 15 8.62 10.76 -20.45
C PHE A 15 9.78 9.79 -20.65
N SER A 16 9.49 8.49 -20.77
CA SER A 16 10.49 7.46 -21.08
C SER A 16 11.07 7.62 -22.49
N ALA A 17 10.22 7.95 -23.47
CA ALA A 17 10.63 8.14 -24.87
C ALA A 17 11.48 9.41 -25.08
N VAL A 18 11.29 10.44 -24.26
CA VAL A 18 12.03 11.72 -24.36
C VAL A 18 13.43 11.62 -23.71
N GLY A 19 13.80 10.47 -23.13
CA GLY A 19 15.15 10.23 -22.60
C GLY A 19 15.43 10.88 -21.24
N THR A 20 14.44 11.59 -20.67
CA THR A 20 14.44 12.03 -19.28
C THR A 20 14.13 10.85 -18.36
N ARG A 21 15.11 9.95 -18.17
CA ARG A 21 15.03 8.86 -17.18
C ARG A 21 14.77 9.36 -15.75
N GLU A 22 14.98 10.65 -15.50
CA GLU A 22 14.75 11.32 -14.22
C GLU A 22 13.36 11.96 -14.10
N ALA A 23 12.54 11.98 -15.15
CA ALA A 23 11.18 12.47 -15.09
C ALA A 23 10.21 11.34 -14.66
N GLU A 24 10.51 10.68 -13.54
CA GLU A 24 9.45 9.97 -12.83
C GLU A 24 8.44 11.01 -12.39
N ILE A 25 7.21 10.92 -12.91
CA ILE A 25 6.11 11.72 -12.40
C ILE A 25 5.89 11.29 -10.96
N GLN A 26 6.44 12.05 -10.03
CA GLN A 26 6.18 11.87 -8.61
C GLN A 26 4.74 12.28 -8.34
N LEU A 27 3.85 11.30 -8.24
CA LEU A 27 2.49 11.56 -7.79
C LEU A 27 2.51 12.11 -6.36
N PRO A 28 1.61 13.05 -6.02
CA PRO A 28 1.56 13.62 -4.69
C PRO A 28 1.27 12.54 -3.65
N GLN A 29 1.90 12.65 -2.48
CA GLN A 29 1.53 11.83 -1.34
C GLN A 29 0.18 12.28 -0.79
N ILE A 30 -0.71 11.34 -0.52
CA ILE A 30 -2.02 11.62 0.05
C ILE A 30 -2.00 11.23 1.53
N VAL A 31 -2.16 12.21 2.41
CA VAL A 31 -2.27 11.99 3.85
C VAL A 31 -3.74 12.05 4.24
N VAL A 32 -4.24 11.00 4.87
CA VAL A 32 -5.63 10.92 5.34
C VAL A 32 -5.68 11.35 6.79
N VAL A 33 -6.41 12.43 7.06
CA VAL A 33 -6.60 13.00 8.40
C VAL A 33 -8.10 13.13 8.70
N GLY A 34 -8.46 12.98 9.97
CA GLY A 34 -9.85 13.06 10.41
C GLY A 34 -10.05 12.47 11.79
N SER A 35 -11.19 12.78 12.42
CA SER A 35 -11.55 12.24 13.72
C SER A 35 -11.65 10.71 13.70
N GLN A 36 -11.68 10.10 14.89
CA GLN A 36 -12.00 8.68 15.02
C GLN A 36 -13.33 8.38 14.30
N SER A 37 -13.36 7.28 13.56
CA SER A 37 -14.55 6.81 12.81
C SER A 37 -15.06 7.75 11.70
N ALA A 38 -14.26 8.73 11.25
CA ALA A 38 -14.61 9.60 10.12
C ALA A 38 -14.62 8.88 8.75
N GLY A 39 -14.37 7.57 8.71
CA GLY A 39 -14.29 6.78 7.47
C GLY A 39 -12.93 6.81 6.78
N LYS A 40 -11.86 7.20 7.48
CA LYS A 40 -10.47 7.23 6.95
C LYS A 40 -10.07 5.91 6.28
N SER A 41 -10.25 4.81 6.99
CA SER A 41 -9.93 3.46 6.51
C SER A 41 -10.76 3.09 5.28
N SER A 42 -12.05 3.44 5.27
CA SER A 42 -12.94 3.18 4.13
C SER A 42 -12.52 3.94 2.86
N VAL A 43 -12.01 5.17 3.00
CA VAL A 43 -11.47 5.93 1.84
C VAL A 43 -10.24 5.23 1.29
N LEU A 44 -9.32 4.79 2.15
CA LEU A 44 -8.11 4.06 1.74
C LEU A 44 -8.45 2.74 1.06
N GLU A 45 -9.34 1.95 1.65
CA GLU A 45 -9.81 0.67 1.08
C GLU A 45 -10.56 0.89 -0.23
N GLY A 46 -11.30 1.99 -0.39
CA GLY A 46 -11.95 2.36 -1.64
C GLY A 46 -10.96 2.74 -2.76
N ILE A 47 -9.81 3.31 -2.41
CA ILE A 47 -8.72 3.60 -3.37
C ILE A 47 -8.03 2.30 -3.79
N VAL A 48 -7.76 1.39 -2.85
CA VAL A 48 -7.09 0.12 -3.13
C VAL A 48 -8.02 -0.93 -3.76
N GLY A 49 -9.32 -0.87 -3.48
CA GLY A 49 -10.31 -1.87 -3.89
C GLY A 49 -10.27 -3.16 -3.07
N ARG A 50 -9.65 -3.16 -1.89
CA ARG A 50 -9.51 -4.32 -0.99
C ARG A 50 -9.74 -3.89 0.45
N ASP A 51 -10.34 -4.78 1.24
CA ASP A 51 -10.46 -4.62 2.69
C ASP A 51 -9.22 -5.20 3.37
N PHE A 52 -8.35 -4.35 3.92
CA PHE A 52 -7.08 -4.78 4.53
C PHE A 52 -6.73 -3.99 5.77
N LEU A 53 -7.49 -2.93 6.09
CA LEU A 53 -7.27 -2.16 7.28
C LEU A 53 -8.01 -2.81 8.46
N PRO A 54 -7.44 -2.74 9.68
CA PRO A 54 -8.12 -3.18 10.89
C PRO A 54 -9.49 -2.51 11.03
N ARG A 55 -10.47 -3.23 11.56
CA ARG A 55 -11.82 -2.69 11.85
C ARG A 55 -12.18 -3.04 13.28
N GLY A 56 -12.63 -2.06 14.07
CA GLY A 56 -13.00 -2.31 15.46
C GLY A 56 -13.53 -1.10 16.20
N ALA A 57 -14.07 -1.34 17.40
CA ALA A 57 -14.51 -0.29 18.31
C ALA A 57 -13.30 0.28 19.08
N GLY A 58 -13.10 1.60 19.02
CA GLY A 58 -11.97 2.29 19.68
C GLY A 58 -10.99 2.91 18.67
N ILE A 59 -9.79 3.26 19.14
CA ILE A 59 -8.73 3.81 18.27
C ILE A 59 -8.17 2.65 17.44
N VAL A 60 -8.53 2.64 16.16
CA VAL A 60 -8.15 1.59 15.20
C VAL A 60 -6.71 1.80 14.74
N THR A 61 -6.41 2.98 14.19
CA THR A 61 -5.06 3.37 13.77
C THR A 61 -4.29 3.89 14.97
N ARG A 62 -3.36 3.09 15.52
CA ARG A 62 -2.50 3.46 16.66
C ARG A 62 -1.04 3.73 16.29
N ARG A 63 -0.70 3.49 15.02
CA ARG A 63 0.58 3.77 14.40
C ARG A 63 0.31 4.34 13.01
N PRO A 64 1.10 5.32 12.53
CA PRO A 64 1.01 5.73 11.14
C PRO A 64 1.19 4.54 10.19
N LEU A 65 0.36 4.44 9.16
CA LEU A 65 0.53 3.44 8.09
C LEU A 65 0.99 4.16 6.83
N ILE A 66 2.21 3.86 6.38
CA ILE A 66 2.72 4.31 5.09
C ILE A 66 2.42 3.21 4.08
N LEU A 67 1.45 3.47 3.21
CA LEU A 67 0.98 2.56 2.19
C LEU A 67 1.51 2.99 0.81
N GLN A 68 2.32 2.14 0.20
CA GLN A 68 2.83 2.33 -1.16
C GLN A 68 2.07 1.41 -2.11
N LEU A 69 1.33 2.00 -3.05
CA LEU A 69 0.71 1.29 -4.15
C LEU A 69 1.66 1.27 -5.33
N VAL A 70 1.85 0.09 -5.92
CA VAL A 70 2.70 -0.12 -7.09
C VAL A 70 1.87 -0.81 -8.17
N ASN A 71 1.78 -0.16 -9.34
CA ASN A 71 1.18 -0.75 -10.52
C ASN A 71 2.13 -1.81 -11.07
N VAL A 72 1.69 -3.06 -11.09
CA VAL A 72 2.43 -4.16 -11.73
C VAL A 72 1.51 -4.85 -12.71
N LEU A 73 1.84 -4.78 -14.00
CA LEU A 73 1.04 -5.37 -15.06
C LEU A 73 1.13 -6.90 -15.04
N THR A 74 0.09 -7.56 -15.54
CA THR A 74 0.02 -9.03 -15.50
C THR A 74 1.06 -9.73 -16.38
N ASP A 75 1.53 -9.05 -17.42
CA ASP A 75 2.52 -9.53 -18.39
C ASP A 75 3.97 -9.14 -18.03
N ASP A 76 4.16 -8.27 -17.03
CA ASP A 76 5.47 -7.90 -16.53
C ASP A 76 6.06 -9.03 -15.67
N LYS A 77 6.83 -9.92 -16.32
CA LYS A 77 7.47 -11.06 -15.66
C LYS A 77 8.64 -10.65 -14.77
N GLU A 78 9.34 -9.57 -15.08
CA GLU A 78 10.51 -9.13 -14.32
C GLU A 78 10.08 -8.52 -12.98
N ALA A 79 9.03 -7.68 -12.99
CA ALA A 79 8.48 -7.08 -11.76
C ALA A 79 7.78 -8.10 -10.83
N ARG A 80 7.52 -9.31 -11.32
CA ARG A 80 6.86 -10.41 -10.57
C ARG A 80 7.85 -11.47 -10.08
N ILE A 81 9.15 -11.17 -10.10
CA ILE A 81 10.19 -11.99 -9.51
C ILE A 81 10.70 -11.27 -8.25
N THR A 82 10.70 -11.96 -7.11
CA THR A 82 11.31 -11.45 -5.88
C THR A 82 12.83 -11.56 -5.91
N ASP A 83 13.51 -10.85 -5.01
CA ASP A 83 14.98 -10.87 -4.90
C ASP A 83 15.58 -12.27 -4.70
N ASN A 84 14.81 -13.22 -4.15
CA ASN A 84 15.20 -14.63 -3.99
C ASN A 84 14.84 -15.52 -5.19
N GLY A 85 14.36 -14.95 -6.30
CA GLY A 85 14.02 -15.65 -7.54
C GLY A 85 12.65 -16.31 -7.57
N MET A 86 11.77 -16.07 -6.59
CA MET A 86 10.42 -16.64 -6.56
C MET A 86 9.49 -15.87 -7.49
N VAL A 87 8.73 -16.60 -8.32
CA VAL A 87 7.74 -16.03 -9.23
C VAL A 87 6.40 -15.84 -8.51
N ILE A 88 5.85 -14.62 -8.59
CA ILE A 88 4.58 -14.25 -7.98
C ILE A 88 3.46 -14.47 -9.00
N HIS A 89 2.60 -15.44 -8.73
CA HIS A 89 1.43 -15.74 -9.58
C HIS A 89 0.16 -14.96 -9.19
N ALA A 90 0.14 -14.34 -8.01
CA ALA A 90 -1.01 -13.61 -7.51
C ALA A 90 -1.24 -12.32 -8.31
N THR A 91 -2.51 -11.95 -8.52
CA THR A 91 -2.89 -10.69 -9.16
C THR A 91 -2.55 -9.50 -8.27
N ASP A 92 -2.85 -9.62 -6.97
CA ASP A 92 -2.57 -8.62 -5.97
C ASP A 92 -1.73 -9.27 -4.87
N TRP A 93 -0.71 -8.57 -4.39
CA TRP A 93 0.13 -9.05 -3.29
C TRP A 93 0.69 -7.88 -2.49
N ALA A 94 1.13 -8.17 -1.27
CA ALA A 94 1.66 -7.16 -0.38
C ALA A 94 2.94 -7.61 0.32
N PHE A 95 3.73 -6.62 0.73
CA PHE A 95 4.94 -6.78 1.54
C PHE A 95 4.90 -5.81 2.70
N PHE A 96 5.38 -6.27 3.85
CA PHE A 96 5.65 -5.39 4.97
C PHE A 96 7.14 -5.08 5.05
N GLY A 97 7.47 -3.82 5.35
CA GLY A 97 8.87 -3.39 5.49
C GLY A 97 9.63 -4.17 6.58
N HIS A 98 8.94 -4.66 7.61
CA HIS A 98 9.51 -5.49 8.67
C HIS A 98 9.54 -7.00 8.35
N LEU A 99 8.89 -7.46 7.27
CA LEU A 99 8.86 -8.84 6.79
C LEU A 99 9.20 -8.91 5.29
N LYS A 100 10.42 -8.51 4.93
CA LYS A 100 10.83 -8.35 3.51
C LYS A 100 10.71 -9.61 2.66
N GLU A 101 10.79 -10.79 3.27
CA GLU A 101 10.77 -12.08 2.57
C GLU A 101 9.37 -12.71 2.50
N LYS A 102 8.39 -12.20 3.27
CA LYS A 102 7.04 -12.76 3.30
C LYS A 102 6.15 -12.00 2.30
N ILE A 103 5.60 -12.74 1.35
CA ILE A 103 4.58 -12.25 0.42
C ILE A 103 3.21 -12.55 1.02
N PHE A 104 2.36 -11.53 1.07
CA PHE A 104 0.98 -11.67 1.48
C PHE A 104 0.09 -11.63 0.24
N THR A 105 -0.59 -12.72 -0.05
CA THR A 105 -1.60 -12.78 -1.14
C THR A 105 -3.02 -12.75 -0.60
N ASP A 106 -3.20 -13.01 0.70
CA ASP A 106 -4.46 -12.86 1.42
C ASP A 106 -4.46 -11.52 2.19
N PHE A 107 -5.44 -10.67 1.91
CA PHE A 107 -5.57 -9.36 2.55
C PHE A 107 -6.17 -9.43 3.97
N ASP A 108 -6.79 -10.55 4.33
CA ASP A 108 -7.13 -10.80 5.74
C ASP A 108 -5.86 -11.06 6.56
N GLU A 109 -4.84 -11.72 6.00
CA GLU A 109 -3.53 -11.84 6.65
C GLU A 109 -2.82 -10.47 6.75
N VAL A 110 -2.94 -9.61 5.73
CA VAL A 110 -2.42 -8.24 5.78
C VAL A 110 -3.06 -7.48 6.94
N ARG A 111 -4.38 -7.58 7.09
CA ARG A 111 -5.11 -6.95 8.20
C ARG A 111 -4.61 -7.43 9.56
N GLN A 112 -4.50 -8.75 9.74
CA GLN A 112 -4.01 -9.34 10.98
C GLN A 112 -2.58 -8.92 11.29
N GLU A 113 -1.71 -8.86 10.27
CA GLU A 113 -0.32 -8.43 10.43
C GLU A 113 -0.23 -6.96 10.88
N ILE A 114 -1.07 -6.07 10.36
CA ILE A 114 -1.14 -4.67 10.83
C ILE A 114 -1.51 -4.62 12.32
N GLU A 115 -2.49 -5.41 12.75
CA GLU A 115 -2.90 -5.48 14.16
C GLU A 115 -1.77 -6.03 15.05
N LEU A 116 -1.16 -7.13 14.63
CA LEU A 116 -0.05 -7.77 15.35
C LEU A 116 1.16 -6.85 15.49
N GLU A 117 1.58 -6.21 14.40
CA GLU A 117 2.73 -5.30 14.41
C GLU A 117 2.43 -4.02 15.19
N THR A 118 1.17 -3.58 15.21
CA THR A 118 0.73 -2.49 16.10
C THR A 118 0.86 -2.89 17.56
N GLU A 119 0.30 -4.05 17.95
CA GLU A 119 0.35 -4.54 19.32
C GLU A 119 1.77 -4.82 19.80
N ARG A 120 2.67 -5.29 18.91
CA ARG A 120 4.07 -5.55 19.25
C ARG A 120 4.78 -4.31 19.81
N ILE A 121 4.45 -3.12 19.31
CA ILE A 121 5.08 -1.86 19.71
C ILE A 121 4.29 -1.13 20.78
N THR A 122 2.95 -1.06 20.66
CA THR A 122 2.14 -0.25 21.59
C THR A 122 1.64 -1.04 22.80
N GLY A 123 1.79 -2.36 22.78
CA GLY A 123 1.09 -3.26 23.69
C GLY A 123 -0.44 -3.22 23.50
N LYS A 124 -1.16 -3.82 24.45
CA LYS A 124 -2.64 -3.89 24.46
C LYS A 124 -3.31 -2.69 25.12
N ASN A 125 -2.55 -1.77 25.72
CA ASN A 125 -3.07 -0.67 26.54
C ASN A 125 -3.50 0.58 25.75
N LYS A 126 -4.01 0.43 24.51
CA LYS A 126 -4.45 1.53 23.63
C LYS A 126 -3.40 2.65 23.41
N GLY A 127 -2.11 2.35 23.62
CA GLY A 127 -1.04 3.30 23.36
C GLY A 127 -0.93 3.64 21.87
N ILE A 128 -0.43 4.84 21.57
CA ILE A 128 -0.13 5.29 20.21
C ILE A 128 1.39 5.38 20.07
N SER A 129 1.93 5.03 18.91
CA SER A 129 3.36 5.18 18.61
C SER A 129 3.55 5.93 17.30
N GLY A 130 4.53 6.84 17.27
CA GLY A 130 4.92 7.57 16.07
C GLY A 130 5.73 6.74 15.06
N MET A 131 6.09 5.50 15.41
CA MET A 131 6.83 4.62 14.48
C MET A 131 5.88 4.06 13.41
N PRO A 132 6.10 4.34 12.12
CA PRO A 132 5.19 3.91 11.07
C PRO A 132 5.26 2.40 10.82
N ILE A 133 4.21 1.86 10.22
CA ILE A 133 4.21 0.55 9.56
C ILE A 133 4.32 0.82 8.06
N ASN A 134 5.30 0.20 7.39
CA ASN A 134 5.48 0.33 5.94
C ASN A 134 4.83 -0.87 5.25
N LEU A 135 3.82 -0.60 4.43
CA LEU A 135 3.10 -1.59 3.64
C LEU A 135 3.23 -1.23 2.17
N LYS A 136 3.64 -2.19 1.35
CA LYS A 136 3.64 -2.06 -0.12
C LYS A 136 2.60 -3.03 -0.67
N ILE A 137 1.68 -2.54 -1.52
CA ILE A 137 0.71 -3.34 -2.24
C ILE A 137 1.00 -3.21 -3.73
N CYS A 138 1.17 -4.36 -4.39
CA CYS A 138 1.34 -4.46 -5.83
C CYS A 138 0.05 -4.97 -6.46
N SER A 139 -0.43 -4.32 -7.52
CA SER A 139 -1.64 -4.69 -8.24
C SER A 139 -1.65 -4.09 -9.65
N PRO A 140 -2.23 -4.74 -10.66
CA PRO A 140 -2.44 -4.11 -11.98
C PRO A 140 -3.53 -3.03 -11.95
N ASN A 141 -4.35 -2.96 -10.89
CA ASN A 141 -5.54 -2.11 -10.83
C ASN A 141 -5.33 -0.81 -10.02
N VAL A 142 -4.10 -0.56 -9.56
CA VAL A 142 -3.74 0.64 -8.79
C VAL A 142 -2.79 1.53 -9.57
N VAL A 143 -2.66 2.79 -9.18
CA VAL A 143 -1.61 3.70 -9.67
C VAL A 143 -0.45 3.75 -8.69
N ASN A 144 0.75 4.09 -9.17
CA ASN A 144 1.92 4.29 -8.30
C ASN A 144 1.67 5.48 -7.36
N LEU A 145 1.27 5.23 -6.12
CA LEU A 145 0.82 6.26 -5.19
C LEU A 145 1.22 5.93 -3.76
N THR A 146 1.57 6.95 -2.98
CA THR A 146 1.79 6.80 -1.54
C THR A 146 0.64 7.41 -0.76
N LEU A 147 0.06 6.62 0.13
CA LEU A 147 -1.02 6.97 1.04
C LEU A 147 -0.48 6.88 2.47
N ILE A 148 -0.82 7.85 3.32
CA ILE A 148 -0.42 7.84 4.73
C ILE A 148 -1.69 7.91 5.58
N ASP A 149 -1.94 6.87 6.38
CA ASP A 149 -2.98 6.88 7.42
C ASP A 149 -2.36 7.32 8.74
N LEU A 150 -3.05 8.20 9.46
CA LEU A 150 -2.61 8.72 10.75
C LEU A 150 -3.66 8.39 11.83
N PRO A 151 -3.23 8.14 13.09
CA PRO A 151 -4.12 7.99 14.24
C PRO A 151 -5.18 9.09 14.38
#